data_AF-A0A927GF10-F1
#
_entry.id   AF-A0A927GF10-F1
#
_cell.length_a   1.000
_cell.length_b   1.000
_cell.length_c   1.000
_cell.angle_alpha   90.00
_cell.angle_beta   90.00
_cell.angle_gamma   90.00
#
_symmetry.space_group_name_H-M   'P 1'
#
loop_
_entity.id
_entity.type
_entity.pdbx_description
1 polymer ?
#
loop_
_entity_poly.entity_id
_entity_poly.type
_entity_poly.pdbx_seq_one_letter_code
_entity_poly.pdbx_strand_id
1 'polypeptide(L)'
;MRHRKPDVPIDCPDFIAVGPKGDISFSHQQWQGAQAKEKLVFKSVRALPGHEFIRIYEGNMAVVNFLADVQLVVDGHDVAIKVRRLEVYHKMPTGWCRVAGQGTEVDEKLFPIKTN
;
A
#
# COMPACT_ATOMS: atom_id res chain seq x y z
N MET A 1 -1.16 -5.91 -11.74
CA MET A 1 -2.32 -4.99 -11.77
C MET A 1 -2.07 -3.80 -12.72
N ARG A 2 -2.28 -3.93 -14.04
CA ARG A 2 -1.91 -2.86 -15.02
C ARG A 2 -3.07 -2.09 -15.67
N HIS A 3 -4.33 -2.36 -15.33
CA HIS A 3 -5.47 -1.63 -15.91
C HIS A 3 -6.56 -1.38 -14.86
N ARG A 4 -6.42 -0.35 -14.02
CA ARG A 4 -7.53 0.13 -13.18
C ARG A 4 -7.73 1.62 -13.43
N LYS A 5 -8.99 2.02 -13.58
CA LYS A 5 -9.36 3.44 -13.62
C LYS A 5 -9.01 4.06 -12.26
N PRO A 6 -8.34 5.23 -12.22
CA PRO A 6 -7.92 5.88 -10.97
C PRO A 6 -9.06 6.09 -9.96
N ASP A 7 -10.29 6.21 -10.46
CA ASP A 7 -11.44 6.71 -9.68
C ASP A 7 -12.29 5.61 -9.04
N VAL A 8 -11.91 4.32 -9.15
CA VAL A 8 -12.67 3.23 -8.51
C VAL A 8 -12.06 2.93 -7.15
N PRO A 9 -12.77 3.19 -6.04
CA PRO A 9 -12.30 2.86 -4.70
C PRO A 9 -11.94 1.38 -4.63
N ILE A 10 -10.75 1.08 -4.13
CA ILE A 10 -10.32 -0.30 -3.87
C ILE A 10 -10.68 -0.73 -2.46
N ASP A 11 -10.88 0.22 -1.55
CA ASP A 11 -11.03 0.00 -0.13
C ASP A 11 -12.47 -0.37 0.23
N CYS A 12 -12.63 -1.33 1.14
CA CYS A 12 -13.92 -1.64 1.74
C CYS A 12 -14.37 -0.50 2.70
N PRO A 13 -15.66 -0.41 3.07
CA PRO A 13 -16.14 0.61 4.01
C PRO A 13 -15.45 0.56 5.39
N ASP A 14 -14.99 -0.61 5.81
CA ASP A 14 -14.30 -0.90 7.07
C ASP A 14 -12.77 -0.93 6.93
N PHE A 15 -12.22 -0.25 5.92
CA PHE A 15 -10.80 -0.22 5.64
C PHE A 15 -9.95 0.38 6.78
N ILE A 16 -8.86 -0.31 7.11
CA ILE A 16 -7.84 0.15 8.06
C ILE A 16 -6.50 0.35 7.35
N ALA A 17 -5.95 1.56 7.41
CA ALA A 17 -4.58 1.84 7.00
C ALA A 17 -3.68 2.02 8.21
N VAL A 18 -2.47 1.45 8.15
CA VAL A 18 -1.40 1.73 9.10
C VAL A 18 -0.30 2.52 8.38
N GLY A 19 -0.06 3.74 8.86
CA GLY A 19 0.96 4.64 8.35
C GLY A 19 2.38 4.25 8.76
N PRO A 20 3.42 4.90 8.21
CA PRO A 20 4.81 4.57 8.49
C PRO A 20 5.21 4.84 9.95
N LYS A 21 4.48 5.70 10.67
CA LYS A 21 4.68 5.97 12.11
C LYS A 21 3.90 5.00 13.01
N GLY A 22 3.19 4.03 12.43
CA GLY A 22 2.28 3.14 13.14
C GLY A 22 0.93 3.80 13.50
N ASP A 23 0.67 5.01 12.99
CA ASP A 23 -0.62 5.67 13.13
C ASP A 23 -1.69 4.90 12.35
N ILE A 24 -2.86 4.75 12.97
CA ILE A 24 -3.96 3.96 12.42
C ILE A 24 -5.04 4.92 11.90
N SER A 25 -5.43 4.71 10.64
CA SER A 25 -6.60 5.35 10.03
C SER A 25 -7.68 4.31 9.78
N PHE A 26 -8.89 4.56 10.25
CA PHE A 26 -10.06 3.68 10.14
C PHE A 26 -10.95 4.00 8.94
N SER A 27 -10.48 4.86 8.03
CA SER A 27 -11.13 5.12 6.76
C SER A 27 -10.15 5.70 5.75
N HIS A 28 -10.50 5.64 4.46
CA HIS A 28 -9.72 6.27 3.40
C HIS A 28 -9.58 7.78 3.61
N GLN A 29 -10.63 8.45 4.10
CA GLN A 29 -10.61 9.88 4.37
C GLN A 29 -9.66 10.24 5.54
N GLN A 30 -9.65 9.43 6.60
CA GLN A 30 -8.70 9.62 7.70
C GLN A 30 -7.26 9.44 7.21
N TRP A 31 -7.03 8.43 6.37
CA TRP A 31 -5.72 8.16 5.79
C TRP A 31 -5.23 9.29 4.88
N GLN A 32 -6.11 9.83 4.02
CA GLN A 32 -5.80 11.03 3.23
C GLN A 32 -5.53 12.25 4.13
N GLY A 33 -6.31 12.42 5.20
CA GLY A 33 -6.10 13.49 6.17
C GLY A 33 -4.76 13.40 6.90
N ALA A 34 -4.31 12.18 7.25
CA ALA A 34 -3.00 11.95 7.83
C ALA A 34 -1.87 12.31 6.86
N GLN A 35 -1.98 11.93 5.58
CA GLN A 35 -1.02 12.31 4.55
C GLN A 35 -0.94 13.83 4.36
N ALA A 36 -2.09 14.51 4.35
CA ALA A 36 -2.15 15.97 4.19
C ALA A 36 -1.44 16.72 5.33
N LYS A 37 -1.54 16.23 6.59
CA LYS A 37 -0.84 16.81 7.74
C LYS A 37 0.68 16.78 7.59
N GLU A 38 1.21 15.74 6.95
CA GLU A 38 2.63 15.56 6.67
C GLU A 38 3.06 16.23 5.34
N LYS A 39 2.14 16.96 4.67
CA LYS A 39 2.33 17.50 3.31
C LYS A 39 2.86 16.44 2.35
N LEU A 40 2.38 15.21 2.52
CA LEU A 40 2.84 14.05 1.78
C LEU A 40 2.05 13.93 0.47
N VAL A 41 2.77 13.84 -0.64
CA VAL A 41 2.20 13.60 -1.97
C VAL A 41 2.89 12.41 -2.61
N PHE A 42 2.10 11.40 -3.00
CA PHE A 42 2.61 10.28 -3.80
C PHE A 42 2.80 10.71 -5.26
N LYS A 43 4.05 10.78 -5.73
CA LYS A 43 4.36 10.99 -7.15
C LYS A 43 4.20 9.70 -7.95
N SER A 44 4.68 8.59 -7.41
CA SER A 44 4.47 7.27 -8.00
C SER A 44 4.59 6.15 -6.99
N VAL A 45 3.84 5.07 -7.22
CA VAL A 45 3.95 3.80 -6.50
C VAL A 45 4.02 2.72 -7.56
N ARG A 46 5.13 1.98 -7.62
CA ARG A 46 5.35 0.95 -8.64
C ARG A 46 5.77 -0.35 -7.97
N ALA A 47 4.95 -1.39 -8.11
CA ALA A 47 5.34 -2.72 -7.69
C ALA A 47 6.56 -3.20 -8.49
N LEU A 48 7.55 -3.74 -7.79
CA LEU A 48 8.75 -4.33 -8.38
C LEU A 48 8.44 -5.75 -8.87
N PRO A 49 8.61 -6.03 -10.19
CA PRO A 49 8.33 -7.36 -10.74
C PRO A 49 9.12 -8.46 -10.03
N GLY A 50 8.52 -9.64 -9.87
CA GLY A 50 9.16 -10.78 -9.20
C GLY A 50 9.16 -10.72 -7.67
N HIS A 51 8.63 -9.64 -7.07
CA HIS A 51 8.49 -9.50 -5.61
C HIS A 51 7.04 -9.47 -5.14
N GLU A 52 6.09 -9.91 -5.97
CA GLU A 52 4.66 -9.97 -5.68
C GLU A 52 4.28 -11.39 -5.25
N PHE A 53 3.64 -11.52 -4.10
CA PHE A 53 3.14 -12.79 -3.56
C PHE A 53 1.67 -12.62 -3.20
N ILE A 54 0.83 -13.51 -3.71
CA ILE A 54 -0.61 -13.52 -3.44
C ILE A 54 -0.96 -14.88 -2.84
N ARG A 55 -1.60 -14.87 -1.67
CA ARG A 55 -2.16 -16.07 -1.05
C ARG A 55 -3.66 -15.88 -0.90
N ILE A 56 -4.43 -16.83 -1.39
CA ILE A 56 -5.89 -16.83 -1.30
C ILE A 56 -6.29 -17.87 -0.26
N TYR A 57 -7.13 -17.46 0.69
CA TYR A 57 -7.69 -18.30 1.74
C TYR A 57 -9.18 -18.44 1.50
N GLU A 58 -9.67 -19.68 1.50
CA GLU A 58 -11.10 -20.02 1.43
C GLU A 58 -11.86 -19.38 0.24
N GLY A 59 -11.13 -18.94 -0.78
CA GLY A 59 -11.70 -18.30 -1.97
C GLY A 59 -12.31 -16.91 -1.76
N ASN A 60 -12.30 -16.39 -0.53
CA ASN A 60 -12.93 -15.12 -0.16
C ASN A 60 -11.96 -14.13 0.50
N MET A 61 -10.79 -14.56 0.97
CA MET A 61 -9.78 -13.68 1.55
C MET A 61 -8.48 -13.78 0.76
N ALA A 62 -7.78 -12.67 0.60
CA ALA A 62 -6.45 -12.67 -0.01
C ALA A 62 -5.48 -11.80 0.80
N VAL A 63 -4.28 -12.33 0.99
CA VAL A 63 -3.13 -11.57 1.52
C VAL A 63 -2.19 -11.34 0.35
N VAL A 64 -1.93 -10.06 0.08
CA VAL A 64 -1.06 -9.60 -1.00
C VAL A 64 0.17 -8.96 -0.36
N ASN A 65 1.34 -9.48 -0.69
CA ASN A 65 2.62 -8.90 -0.31
C ASN A 65 3.37 -8.48 -1.57
N PHE A 66 3.88 -7.25 -1.59
CA PHE A 66 4.73 -6.83 -2.70
C PHE A 66 5.79 -5.82 -2.26
N LEU A 67 6.89 -5.78 -2.99
CA LEU A 67 7.83 -4.68 -2.89
C LEU A 67 7.42 -3.57 -3.85
N ALA A 68 7.46 -2.32 -3.41
CA ALA A 68 7.18 -1.18 -4.26
C ALA A 68 8.33 -0.17 -4.21
N ASP A 69 8.69 0.36 -5.37
CA ASP A 69 9.40 1.63 -5.47
C ASP A 69 8.38 2.76 -5.31
N VAL A 70 8.64 3.64 -4.34
CA VAL A 70 7.76 4.75 -4.00
C VAL A 70 8.52 6.05 -4.13
N GLN A 71 7.93 6.95 -4.92
CA GLN A 71 8.42 8.32 -5.07
C GLN A 71 7.40 9.24 -4.39
N LEU A 72 7.87 10.00 -3.40
CA LEU A 72 7.08 10.88 -2.55
C LEU A 72 7.63 12.30 -2.64
N VAL A 73 6.76 13.26 -2.38
CA VAL A 73 7.16 14.56 -1.85
C VAL A 73 6.70 14.62 -0.41
N VAL A 74 7.59 14.99 0.51
CA VAL A 74 7.27 15.23 1.93
C VAL A 74 7.80 16.60 2.29
N ASP A 75 6.90 17.49 2.69
CA ASP A 75 7.22 18.90 3.02
C ASP A 75 8.09 19.60 1.96
N GLY A 76 7.79 19.36 0.68
CA GLY A 76 8.52 19.93 -0.46
C GLY A 76 9.83 19.22 -0.85
N HIS A 77 10.25 18.20 -0.09
CA HIS A 77 11.43 17.40 -0.39
C HIS A 77 11.07 16.12 -1.14
N ASP A 78 11.84 15.82 -2.19
CA ASP A 78 11.72 14.55 -2.91
C ASP A 78 12.33 13.40 -2.11
N VAL A 79 11.56 12.33 -1.95
CA VAL A 79 11.92 11.14 -1.19
C VAL A 79 11.66 9.90 -2.04
N ALA A 80 12.71 9.12 -2.27
CA ALA A 80 12.66 7.83 -2.93
C ALA A 80 12.91 6.73 -1.89
N ILE A 81 11.92 5.85 -1.70
CA ILE A 81 12.02 4.73 -0.76
C ILE A 81 11.49 3.45 -1.39
N LYS A 82 11.99 2.31 -0.89
CA LYS A 82 11.36 1.01 -1.13
C LYS A 82 10.47 0.65 0.03
N VAL A 83 9.27 0.17 -0.26
CA VAL A 83 8.28 -0.20 0.74
C VAL A 83 7.83 -1.63 0.50
N ARG A 84 7.93 -2.47 1.55
CA ARG A 84 7.25 -3.76 1.58
C ARG A 84 5.80 -3.51 1.98
N ARG A 85 4.89 -3.72 1.04
CA ARG A 85 3.45 -3.58 1.24
C ARG A 85 2.86 -4.92 1.66
N LEU A 86 2.02 -4.89 2.70
CA LEU A 86 1.12 -5.97 3.06
C LEU A 86 -0.30 -5.43 2.97
N GLU A 87 -1.12 -6.09 2.17
CA GLU A 87 -2.51 -5.73 1.96
C GLU A 87 -3.40 -6.95 2.16
N VAL A 88 -4.56 -6.73 2.75
CA VAL A 88 -5.58 -7.76 2.94
C VAL A 88 -6.81 -7.37 2.15
N TYR A 89 -7.32 -8.32 1.38
CA TYR A 89 -8.50 -8.18 0.56
C TYR A 89 -9.58 -9.17 0.97
N HIS A 90 -10.82 -8.71 0.90
CA HIS A 90 -12.01 -9.52 1.09
C HIS A 90 -12.84 -9.50 -0.20
N LYS A 91 -13.34 -10.65 -0.61
CA LYS A 91 -14.21 -10.84 -1.76
C LYS A 91 -15.65 -10.58 -1.37
N MET A 92 -16.18 -9.44 -1.80
CA MET A 92 -17.58 -9.08 -1.73
C MET A 92 -18.33 -9.63 -2.96
N PRO A 93 -19.68 -9.67 -2.94
CA PRO A 93 -20.47 -10.06 -4.12
C PRO A 93 -20.15 -9.21 -5.37
N THR A 94 -19.77 -7.95 -5.18
CA THR A 94 -19.40 -6.99 -6.22
C THR A 94 -17.93 -7.08 -6.67
N GLY A 95 -17.12 -7.90 -6.01
CA GLY A 95 -15.70 -8.08 -6.31
C GLY A 95 -14.80 -7.97 -5.08
N TRP A 96 -13.49 -7.96 -5.30
CA TRP A 96 -12.50 -7.80 -4.24
C TRP A 96 -12.39 -6.34 -3.79
N CYS A 97 -12.38 -6.10 -2.49
CA CYS A 97 -12.02 -4.83 -1.89
C CYS A 97 -10.94 -5.03 -0.80
N ARG A 98 -10.14 -4.01 -0.55
CA ARG A 98 -9.06 -4.00 0.44
C ARG A 98 -9.61 -3.61 1.80
N VAL A 99 -9.44 -4.48 2.79
CA VAL A 99 -9.86 -4.25 4.18
C VAL A 99 -8.73 -3.72 5.05
N ALA A 100 -7.48 -4.00 4.69
CA ALA A 100 -6.33 -3.49 5.43
C ALA A 100 -5.11 -3.25 4.54
N GLY A 101 -4.27 -2.30 4.93
CA GLY A 101 -3.00 -2.04 4.26
C GLY A 101 -1.96 -1.42 5.17
N GLN A 102 -0.73 -1.95 5.12
CA GLN A 102 0.44 -1.40 5.79
C GLN A 102 1.63 -1.38 4.82
N GLY A 103 2.48 -0.38 4.97
CA GLY A 103 3.78 -0.34 4.31
C GLY A 103 4.91 -0.24 5.33
N THR A 104 5.94 -1.05 5.16
CA THR A 104 7.18 -0.95 5.93
C THR A 104 8.29 -0.50 4.99
N GLU A 105 8.99 0.58 5.34
CA GLU A 105 10.19 1.01 4.61
C GLU A 105 11.26 -0.10 4.69
N VAL A 106 11.92 -0.37 3.57
CA VAL A 106 13.05 -1.28 3.52
C VAL A 106 14.34 -0.47 3.58
N ASP A 107 15.05 -0.58 4.69
CA ASP A 107 16.40 -0.04 4.81
C ASP A 107 17.38 -0.94 4.04
N GLU A 108 17.64 -0.61 2.78
CA GLU A 108 18.56 -1.38 1.92
C GLU A 108 20.03 -1.24 2.33
N LYS A 109 20.39 -0.29 3.20
CA LYS A 109 21.76 -0.18 3.73
C LYS A 109 22.02 -1.26 4.77
N LEU A 110 21.00 -1.58 5.57
CA LEU A 110 21.06 -2.64 6.58
C LEU A 110 20.63 -4.01 6.02
N PHE A 111 19.62 -4.03 5.13
CA PHE A 111 18.97 -5.23 4.64
C PHE A 111 18.84 -5.20 3.11
N PRO A 112 19.94 -5.42 2.36
CA PRO A 112 19.93 -5.32 0.90
C PRO A 112 18.99 -6.35 0.27
N ILE A 113 18.20 -5.91 -0.71
CA ILE A 113 17.28 -6.77 -1.45
C ILE A 113 18.05 -7.39 -2.63
N LYS A 114 18.13 -8.72 -2.65
CA LYS A 114 18.67 -9.44 -3.81
C LYS A 114 17.66 -9.34 -4.96
N THR A 115 18.13 -8.93 -6.13
CA THR A 115 17.40 -9.12 -7.39
C THR A 115 17.39 -10.61 -7.70
N ASN A 116 16.20 -11.20 -7.86
CA ASN A 116 16.04 -12.58 -8.33
C ASN A 116 16.44 -12.70 -9.80
#